data_AF-A0A1I4N265-F1
#
_entry.id   AF-A0A1I4N265-F1
#
_cell.length_a   1.000
_cell.length_b   1.000
_cell.length_c   1.000
_cell.angle_alpha   90.00
_cell.angle_beta   90.00
_cell.angle_gamma   90.00
#
_symmetry.space_group_name_H-M   'P 1'
#
loop_
_entity.id
_entity.type
_entity.pdbx_description
1 polymer ?
#
loop_
_entity_poly.entity_id
_entity_poly.type
_entity_poly.pdbx_seq_one_letter_code
_entity_poly.pdbx_strand_id
1 'polypeptide(L)'
;MNCIREAENYLRYYRELYQSIKHANYMIAKLSWQTAPKEISAVSMDVTGIRAGKPCNTLNQMYELQMWKKMKDATIEEIDKVESVLSIISQNEGCERYRDILFMYYVEKKSMTYIAEEVQYTERHLWRLKKEIIKKFAVALFGVTALQAV
;
A
#
# COMPACT_ATOMS: atom_id res chain seq x y z
N MET A 1 2.72 -12.65 20.39
CA MET A 1 2.73 -11.91 19.11
C MET A 1 4.05 -11.18 19.02
N ASN A 2 4.79 -11.29 17.91
CA ASN A 2 6.06 -10.55 17.78
C ASN A 2 5.76 -9.20 17.12
N CYS A 3 5.33 -8.25 17.93
CA CYS A 3 4.84 -6.95 17.48
C CYS A 3 5.90 -6.17 16.69
N ILE A 4 7.19 -6.32 17.04
CA ILE A 4 8.28 -5.68 16.30
C ILE A 4 8.37 -6.26 14.88
N ARG A 5 8.36 -7.59 14.76
CA ARG A 5 8.44 -8.27 13.45
C ARG A 5 7.23 -7.93 12.57
N GLU A 6 6.05 -7.85 13.16
CA GLU A 6 4.84 -7.45 12.44
C GLU A 6 4.92 -6.00 11.98
N ALA A 7 5.39 -5.09 12.84
CA ALA A 7 5.58 -3.69 12.47
C ALA A 7 6.59 -3.53 11.31
N GLU A 8 7.68 -4.29 11.32
CA GLU A 8 8.62 -4.34 10.19
C GLU A 8 7.95 -4.85 8.91
N ASN A 9 7.05 -5.84 9.00
CA ASN A 9 6.32 -6.33 7.84
C ASN A 9 5.40 -5.26 7.25
N TYR A 10 4.69 -4.49 8.08
CA TYR A 10 3.88 -3.35 7.60
C TYR A 10 4.72 -2.34 6.81
N LEU A 11 5.90 -1.99 7.30
CA LEU A 11 6.81 -1.09 6.60
C LEU A 11 7.41 -1.70 5.33
N ARG A 12 7.72 -3.01 5.35
CA ARG A 12 8.25 -3.72 4.18
C ARG A 12 7.25 -3.78 3.04
N TYR A 13 5.99 -4.11 3.34
CA TYR A 13 4.93 -4.24 2.34
C TYR A 13 4.32 -2.90 1.94
N TYR A 14 4.71 -1.79 2.57
CA TYR A 14 4.19 -0.47 2.27
C TYR A 14 4.29 -0.12 0.78
N ARG A 15 5.44 -0.41 0.14
CA ARG A 15 5.64 -0.17 -1.30
C ARG A 15 4.71 -1.03 -2.16
N GLU A 16 4.55 -2.29 -1.78
CA GLU A 16 3.70 -3.28 -2.45
C GLU A 16 2.23 -2.89 -2.34
N LEU A 17 1.79 -2.29 -1.22
CA LEU A 17 0.44 -1.75 -1.07
C LEU A 17 0.16 -0.63 -2.09
N TYR A 18 1.09 0.30 -2.31
CA TYR A 18 0.94 1.31 -3.37
C TYR A 18 0.90 0.70 -4.77
N GLN A 19 1.69 -0.35 -5.02
CA GLN A 19 1.65 -1.07 -6.29
C GLN A 19 0.31 -1.79 -6.47
N SER A 20 -0.23 -2.36 -5.40
CA SER A 20 -1.56 -2.99 -5.38
C SER A 20 -2.64 -1.98 -5.75
N ILE A 21 -2.61 -0.75 -5.22
CA ILE A 21 -3.54 0.32 -5.60
C ILE A 21 -3.44 0.66 -7.09
N LYS A 22 -2.22 0.77 -7.64
CA LYS A 22 -2.04 1.02 -9.09
C LYS A 22 -2.66 -0.10 -9.92
N HIS A 23 -2.46 -1.35 -9.51
CA HIS A 23 -3.06 -2.49 -10.17
C HIS A 23 -4.59 -2.51 -10.06
N ALA A 24 -5.14 -2.24 -8.87
CA ALA A 24 -6.58 -2.15 -8.64
C ALA A 24 -7.21 -1.04 -9.49
N ASN A 25 -6.59 0.15 -9.58
CA ASN A 25 -7.04 1.24 -10.45
C ASN A 25 -7.05 0.83 -11.93
N TYR A 26 -6.01 0.13 -12.39
CA TYR A 26 -5.95 -0.39 -13.76
C TYR A 26 -7.10 -1.38 -14.02
N MET A 27 -7.36 -2.31 -13.09
CA MET A 27 -8.43 -3.29 -13.22
C MET A 27 -9.82 -2.65 -13.20
N ILE A 28 -10.05 -1.67 -12.31
CA ILE A 28 -11.30 -0.89 -12.26
C ILE A 28 -11.52 -0.16 -13.58
N ALA A 29 -10.50 0.52 -14.11
CA ALA A 29 -10.59 1.21 -15.40
C ALA A 29 -10.89 0.23 -16.54
N LYS A 30 -10.17 -0.88 -16.61
CA LYS A 30 -10.38 -1.91 -17.63
C LYS A 30 -11.80 -2.46 -17.60
N LEU A 31 -12.32 -2.79 -16.41
CA LEU A 31 -13.69 -3.29 -16.25
C LEU A 31 -14.72 -2.21 -16.56
N SER A 32 -14.49 -0.96 -16.14
CA SER A 32 -15.42 0.14 -16.45
C SER A 32 -15.52 0.41 -17.96
N TRP A 33 -14.41 0.30 -18.69
CA TRP A 33 -14.41 0.37 -20.16
C TRP A 33 -15.15 -0.79 -20.83
N GLN A 34 -15.13 -1.98 -20.23
CA GLN A 34 -15.82 -3.17 -20.76
C GLN A 34 -17.31 -3.17 -20.45
N THR A 35 -17.71 -2.56 -19.33
CA THR A 35 -19.11 -2.47 -18.89
C THR A 35 -19.79 -1.19 -19.38
N ALA A 36 -19.03 -0.18 -19.83
CA ALA A 36 -19.59 1.01 -20.45
C ALA A 36 -20.41 0.62 -21.70
N PRO A 37 -21.63 1.17 -21.87
CA PRO A 37 -22.37 0.97 -23.10
C PRO A 37 -21.52 1.51 -24.25
N LYS A 38 -21.08 0.63 -25.16
CA LYS A 38 -20.51 1.09 -26.42
C LYS A 38 -21.60 1.89 -27.11
N GLU A 39 -21.33 3.15 -27.41
CA GLU A 39 -22.14 3.90 -28.37
C GLU A 39 -22.37 2.98 -29.57
N ILE A 40 -23.64 2.87 -29.96
CA ILE A 40 -24.14 1.97 -30.98
C ILE A 40 -23.37 2.25 -32.28
N SER A 41 -22.25 1.54 -32.48
CA SER A 41 -21.58 1.48 -33.76
C SER A 41 -22.48 0.62 -34.64
N ALA A 42 -22.98 1.23 -35.71
CA ALA A 42 -23.98 0.70 -36.63
C ALA A 42 -23.83 -0.82 -36.83
N VAL A 43 -24.86 -1.56 -36.42
CA VAL A 43 -24.99 -2.99 -36.75
C VAL A 43 -25.26 -3.06 -38.25
N SER A 44 -24.23 -3.31 -39.05
CA SER A 44 -24.41 -3.77 -40.42
C SER A 44 -25.03 -5.17 -40.36
N MET A 45 -26.32 -5.28 -40.65
CA MET A 45 -26.99 -6.56 -40.82
C MET A 45 -26.59 -7.16 -42.18
N ASP A 46 -25.41 -7.78 -42.25
CA ASP A 46 -25.15 -8.74 -43.31
C ASP A 46 -25.77 -10.08 -42.91
N VAL A 47 -26.79 -10.46 -43.68
CA VAL A 47 -27.51 -11.72 -43.59
C VAL A 47 -26.58 -12.83 -44.06
N THR A 48 -25.72 -13.37 -43.19
CA THR A 48 -25.25 -14.77 -43.19
C THR A 48 -24.15 -15.01 -42.13
N GLY A 49 -24.29 -16.09 -41.36
CA GLY A 49 -23.21 -16.67 -40.55
C GLY A 49 -23.10 -16.10 -39.13
N ILE A 50 -23.85 -16.70 -38.20
CA ILE A 50 -23.86 -16.41 -36.77
C ILE A 50 -22.43 -16.38 -36.20
N ARG A 51 -21.87 -15.18 -36.01
CA ARG A 51 -20.82 -14.95 -35.02
C ARG A 51 -21.52 -14.65 -33.71
N ALA A 52 -21.70 -15.68 -32.88
CA ALA A 52 -22.20 -15.51 -31.53
C ALA A 52 -21.27 -14.53 -30.79
N GLY A 53 -21.73 -13.29 -30.62
CA GLY A 53 -21.06 -12.31 -29.78
C GLY A 53 -20.89 -12.91 -28.39
N LYS A 54 -19.66 -12.87 -27.87
CA LYS A 54 -19.30 -13.38 -26.55
C LYS A 54 -20.37 -12.89 -25.54
N PRO A 55 -21.07 -13.76 -24.81
CA PRO A 55 -22.09 -13.31 -23.87
C PRO A 55 -21.44 -12.38 -22.86
N CYS A 56 -21.86 -11.12 -22.86
CA CYS A 56 -21.38 -10.13 -21.92
C CYS A 56 -21.94 -10.51 -20.56
N ASN A 57 -21.12 -11.15 -19.72
CA ASN A 57 -21.53 -11.56 -18.38
C ASN A 57 -21.50 -10.35 -17.44
N THR A 58 -22.41 -9.41 -17.69
CA THR A 58 -22.45 -8.08 -17.05
C THR A 58 -22.54 -8.17 -15.53
N LEU A 59 -23.27 -9.16 -15.00
CA LEU A 59 -23.35 -9.43 -13.56
C LEU A 59 -21.99 -9.81 -12.96
N ASN A 60 -21.24 -10.69 -13.62
CA ASN A 60 -19.90 -11.05 -13.16
C ASN A 60 -18.93 -9.87 -13.20
N GLN A 61 -18.99 -9.03 -14.24
CA GLN A 61 -18.16 -7.83 -14.36
C GLN A 61 -18.46 -6.78 -13.28
N MET A 62 -19.74 -6.59 -12.95
CA MET A 62 -20.16 -5.69 -11.86
C MET A 62 -19.67 -6.19 -10.49
N TYR A 63 -19.78 -7.50 -10.24
CA TYR A 63 -19.27 -8.11 -9.02
C TYR A 63 -17.75 -7.97 -8.89
N GLU A 64 -17.00 -8.26 -9.97
CA GLU A 64 -15.55 -8.08 -10.01
C GLU A 64 -15.18 -6.61 -9.73
N LEU A 65 -15.88 -5.66 -10.35
CA LEU A 65 -15.64 -4.23 -10.13
C LEU A 65 -15.88 -3.83 -8.66
N GLN A 66 -16.95 -4.33 -8.04
CA GLN A 66 -17.22 -4.09 -6.62
C GLN A 66 -16.11 -4.68 -5.73
N MET A 67 -15.63 -5.88 -6.04
CA MET A 67 -14.53 -6.52 -5.32
C MET A 67 -13.24 -5.70 -5.41
N TRP A 68 -12.88 -5.23 -6.62
CA TRP A 68 -11.70 -4.37 -6.82
C TRP A 68 -11.80 -3.05 -6.08
N LYS A 69 -12.99 -2.43 -6.04
CA LYS A 69 -13.22 -1.21 -5.23
C LYS A 69 -13.02 -1.48 -3.74
N LYS A 70 -13.69 -2.51 -3.18
CA LYS A 70 -13.54 -2.87 -1.76
C LYS A 70 -12.09 -3.15 -1.38
N MET A 71 -11.36 -3.89 -2.21
CA MET A 71 -9.95 -4.17 -1.99
C MET A 71 -9.11 -2.89 -2.00
N LYS A 72 -9.34 -2.00 -2.96
CA LYS A 72 -8.66 -0.71 -3.05
C LYS A 72 -8.90 0.12 -1.79
N ASP A 73 -10.16 0.25 -1.37
CA ASP A 73 -10.54 1.06 -0.22
C ASP A 73 -9.88 0.52 1.06
N ALA A 74 -9.92 -0.80 1.28
CA ALA A 74 -9.22 -1.44 2.41
C ALA A 74 -7.70 -1.25 2.34
N THR A 75 -7.10 -1.28 1.14
CA THR A 75 -5.66 -1.04 0.96
C THR A 75 -5.29 0.41 1.28
N ILE A 76 -6.13 1.38 0.91
CA ILE A 76 -5.95 2.80 1.24
C ILE A 76 -6.02 2.99 2.75
N GLU A 77 -7.02 2.42 3.41
CA GLU A 77 -7.15 2.51 4.87
C GLU A 77 -5.90 1.97 5.60
N GLU A 78 -5.31 0.87 5.13
CA GLU A 78 -4.08 0.35 5.71
C GLU A 78 -2.86 1.24 5.45
N ILE A 79 -2.75 1.87 4.28
CA ILE A 79 -1.71 2.86 4.00
C ILE A 79 -1.87 4.07 4.91
N ASP A 80 -3.09 4.60 5.04
CA ASP A 80 -3.38 5.78 5.88
C ASP A 80 -3.07 5.50 7.35
N LYS A 81 -3.35 4.28 7.83
CA LYS A 81 -2.91 3.84 9.17
C LYS A 81 -1.40 3.93 9.32
N VAL A 82 -0.63 3.36 8.39
CA VAL A 82 0.84 3.42 8.45
C VAL A 82 1.34 4.87 8.37
N GLU A 83 0.80 5.70 7.48
CA GLU A 83 1.18 7.11 7.35
C GLU A 83 0.87 7.91 8.62
N SER A 84 -0.30 7.71 9.22
CA SER A 84 -0.69 8.38 10.46
C SER A 84 0.26 8.03 11.61
N VAL A 85 0.62 6.75 11.76
CA VAL A 85 1.56 6.29 12.78
C VAL A 85 2.96 6.85 12.55
N LEU A 86 3.43 6.84 11.29
CA LEU A 86 4.71 7.45 10.91
C LEU A 86 4.74 8.95 11.21
N SER A 87 3.62 9.65 11.03
CA SER A 87 3.50 11.07 11.41
C SER A 87 3.58 11.26 12.91
N ILE A 88 2.82 10.48 13.69
CA ILE A 88 2.77 10.57 15.16
C ILE A 88 4.16 10.38 15.79
N ILE A 89 4.90 9.34 15.37
CA ILE A 89 6.22 9.07 15.94
C ILE A 89 7.26 10.15 15.60
N SER A 90 6.99 10.99 14.60
CA SER A 90 7.85 12.07 14.13
C SER A 90 7.48 13.46 14.69
N GLN A 91 6.42 13.58 15.49
CA GLN A 91 5.97 14.87 16.05
C GLN A 91 6.74 15.32 17.30
N ASN A 92 7.44 14.42 17.98
CA ASN A 92 8.18 14.74 19.20
C ASN A 92 9.53 15.40 18.87
N GLU A 93 9.99 16.31 19.73
CA GLU A 93 11.28 16.99 19.60
C GLU A 93 12.44 15.96 19.50
N GLY A 94 13.29 16.12 18.49
CA GLY A 94 14.38 15.18 18.19
C GLY A 94 13.96 13.87 17.50
N CYS A 95 12.68 13.74 17.12
CA CYS A 95 12.14 12.60 16.37
C CYS A 95 11.77 12.95 14.92
N GLU A 96 12.08 14.16 14.43
CA GLU A 96 11.57 14.65 13.14
C GLU A 96 11.99 13.72 11.97
N ARG A 97 13.19 13.14 12.06
CA ARG A 97 13.78 12.27 11.03
C ARG A 97 13.33 10.81 11.09
N TYR A 98 12.47 10.43 12.04
CA TYR A 98 12.09 9.02 12.23
C TYR A 98 11.36 8.43 11.03
N ARG A 99 10.42 9.19 10.47
CA ARG A 99 9.74 8.83 9.22
C ARG A 99 10.74 8.62 8.09
N ASP A 100 11.65 9.57 7.87
CA ASP A 100 12.63 9.52 6.79
C ASP A 100 13.53 8.28 6.90
N ILE A 101 14.05 8.00 8.10
CA ILE A 101 14.94 6.86 8.35
C ILE A 101 14.22 5.54 8.06
N LEU A 102 12.99 5.37 8.55
CA LEU A 102 12.21 4.15 8.28
C LEU A 102 11.86 4.02 6.80
N PHE A 103 11.50 5.12 6.14
CA PHE A 103 11.13 5.13 4.74
C PHE A 103 12.32 4.77 3.84
N MET A 104 13.46 5.44 4.01
CA MET A 104 14.69 5.15 3.26
C MET A 104 15.13 3.70 3.44
N TYR A 105 15.00 3.16 4.65
CA TYR A 105 15.44 1.80 4.93
C TYR A 105 14.48 0.72 4.40
N TYR A 106 13.19 0.79 4.74
CA TYR A 106 12.24 -0.28 4.41
C TYR A 106 11.61 -0.11 3.02
N VAL A 107 11.34 1.12 2.58
CA VAL A 107 10.64 1.40 1.32
C VAL A 107 11.62 1.57 0.17
N GLU A 108 12.64 2.39 0.36
CA GLU A 108 13.66 2.66 -0.66
C GLU A 108 14.78 1.61 -0.69
N LYS A 109 14.89 0.78 0.36
CA LYS A 109 15.93 -0.25 0.51
C LYS A 109 17.35 0.31 0.42
N LYS A 110 17.55 1.55 0.88
CA LYS A 110 18.88 2.19 0.96
C LYS A 110 19.74 1.54 2.03
N SER A 111 21.05 1.54 1.82
CA SER A 111 22.00 1.03 2.82
C SER A 111 22.05 1.94 4.05
N MET A 112 22.38 1.36 5.20
CA MET A 112 22.57 2.13 6.45
C MET A 112 23.68 3.18 6.33
N THR A 113 24.73 2.89 5.55
CA THR A 113 25.80 3.86 5.26
C THR A 113 25.27 5.10 4.54
N TYR A 114 24.46 4.90 3.50
CA TYR A 114 23.87 6.00 2.75
C TYR A 114 22.91 6.83 3.61
N ILE A 115 22.07 6.16 4.41
CA ILE A 115 21.13 6.86 5.30
C ILE A 115 21.89 7.64 6.39
N ALA A 116 23.00 7.09 6.89
CA ALA A 116 23.83 7.74 7.88
C ALA A 116 24.47 9.03 7.34
N GLU A 117 24.94 9.01 6.09
CA GLU A 117 25.44 10.19 5.38
C GLU A 117 24.34 11.24 5.18
N GLU A 118 23.16 10.82 4.71
CA GLU A 118 22.02 11.70 4.41
C GLU A 118 21.49 12.42 5.67
N VAL A 119 21.43 11.71 6.79
CA VAL A 119 20.89 12.23 8.07
C VAL A 119 22.01 12.76 8.98
N GLN A 120 23.27 12.75 8.52
CA GLN A 120 24.45 13.21 9.26
C GLN A 120 24.66 12.49 10.62
N TYR A 121 24.32 11.21 10.68
CA TYR A 121 24.57 10.37 11.85
C TYR A 121 25.72 9.39 11.62
N THR A 122 26.30 8.88 12.70
CA THR A 122 27.19 7.71 12.59
C THR A 122 26.35 6.46 12.37
N GLU A 123 26.86 5.51 11.59
CA GLU A 123 26.14 4.25 11.30
C GLU A 123 25.74 3.51 12.59
N ARG A 124 26.64 3.47 13.58
CA ARG A 124 26.36 2.84 14.88
C ARG A 124 25.20 3.54 15.62
N HIS A 125 25.13 4.86 15.56
CA HIS A 125 24.01 5.60 16.16
C HIS A 125 22.71 5.30 15.40
N LEU A 126 22.76 5.30 14.06
CA LEU A 126 21.62 5.01 13.21
C LEU A 126 21.04 3.60 13.47
N TRP A 127 21.87 2.58 13.67
CA TRP A 127 21.41 1.23 14.03
C TRP A 127 20.64 1.19 15.35
N ARG A 128 21.13 1.91 16.37
CA ARG A 128 20.45 2.03 17.67
C ARG A 128 19.14 2.80 17.51
N LEU A 129 19.20 3.92 16.81
CA LEU A 129 18.06 4.79 16.55
C LEU A 129 16.96 4.01 15.80
N LYS A 130 17.30 3.29 14.72
CA LYS A 130 16.36 2.42 14.00
C LYS A 130 15.64 1.45 14.93
N LYS A 131 16.37 0.80 15.85
CA LYS A 131 15.79 -0.16 16.82
C LYS A 131 14.83 0.52 17.80
N GLU A 132 15.09 1.78 18.17
CA GLU A 132 14.18 2.55 19.01
C GLU A 132 12.96 3.04 18.23
N ILE A 133 13.17 3.53 17.01
CA ILE A 133 12.09 4.01 16.13
C ILE A 133 11.11 2.86 15.84
N ILE A 134 11.60 1.67 15.49
CA ILE A 134 10.72 0.53 15.20
C ILE A 134 9.91 0.09 16.42
N LYS A 135 10.47 0.23 17.64
CA LYS A 135 9.72 -0.03 18.88
C LYS A 135 8.62 1.01 19.08
N LYS A 136 8.93 2.30 18.92
CA LYS A 136 7.92 3.37 19.01
C LYS A 136 6.82 3.19 17.96
N PHE A 137 7.20 2.83 16.74
CA PHE A 137 6.26 2.51 15.66
C PHE A 137 5.37 1.31 16.02
N ALA A 138 5.93 0.21 16.53
CA ALA A 138 5.16 -0.96 16.96
C ALA A 138 4.20 -0.62 18.11
N VAL A 139 4.62 0.20 19.08
CA VAL A 139 3.77 0.65 20.19
C VAL A 139 2.63 1.54 19.70
N ALA A 140 2.91 2.46 18.78
CA ALA A 140 1.87 3.31 18.20
C ALA A 140 0.89 2.52 17.31
N LEU A 141 1.34 1.45 16.65
CA LEU A 141 0.51 0.61 15.77
C LEU A 141 -0.35 -0.41 16.53
N PHE A 142 0.20 -1.06 17.56
CA PHE A 142 -0.46 -2.17 18.28
C PHE A 142 -0.86 -1.85 19.73
N GLY A 143 -0.51 -0.66 20.23
CA GLY A 143 -0.84 -0.21 21.58
C GLY A 143 -0.23 -1.08 22.68
N VAL A 144 -1.03 -1.37 23.71
CA VAL A 144 -0.60 -2.11 24.93
C VAL A 144 -0.05 -3.50 24.61
N THR A 145 -0.51 -4.13 23.53
CA THR A 145 -0.01 -5.45 23.12
C THR A 145 1.46 -5.43 22.71
N ALA A 146 1.97 -4.31 22.20
CA ALA A 146 3.39 -4.13 21.93
C ALA A 146 4.22 -3.94 23.21
N LEU A 147 3.67 -3.26 24.23
CA LEU A 147 4.38 -3.04 25.51
C LEU A 147 4.63 -4.35 26.29
N GLN A 148 3.73 -5.33 26.15
CA GLN A 148 3.89 -6.66 26.77
C GLN A 148 4.90 -7.56 26.03
N ALA A 149 5.31 -7.19 24.82
CA ALA A 149 6.16 -7.99 23.93
C ALA A 149 7.59 -7.43 23.76
N VAL A 150 7.90 -6.29 24.38
CA VAL A 150 9.21 -5.62 24.37
C VAL A 150 10.04 -6.03 25.59
#